data_AF-A0A1F7YYH4-F1
#
_entry.id   AF-A0A1F7YYH4-F1
#
_cell.length_a   1.000
_cell.length_b   1.000
_cell.length_c   1.000
_cell.angle_alpha   90.00
_cell.angle_beta   90.00
_cell.angle_gamma   90.00
#
_symmetry.space_group_name_H-M   'P 1'
#
loop_
_entity.id
_entity.type
_entity.pdbx_description
1 polymer ?
#
loop_
_entity_poly.entity_id
_entity_poly.type
_entity_poly.pdbx_seq_one_letter_code
_entity_poly.pdbx_strand_id
1 'polypeptide(L)'
;MPKKKIKAIPKFKSEDEERDFWAKVDSSEYFDWNNPVELDLSKLKPTTESISLRLPSYLLGRIKELANAKDVPYQSLMKIYLAERVEKELKAKSA
;
A
#
# COMPACT_ATOMS: atom_id res chain seq x y z
N MET A 1 35.58 -10.55 6.09
CA MET A 1 34.65 -11.63 6.45
C MET A 1 34.43 -12.51 5.22
N PRO A 2 34.42 -13.85 5.33
CA PRO A 2 34.38 -14.73 4.16
C PRO A 2 33.06 -14.57 3.39
N LYS A 3 33.13 -14.37 2.07
CA LYS A 3 31.97 -14.26 1.17
C LYS A 3 31.21 -15.60 1.18
N LYS A 4 29.98 -15.63 1.73
CA LYS A 4 29.09 -16.80 1.69
C LYS A 4 28.68 -17.01 0.23
N LYS A 5 28.93 -18.20 -0.33
CA LYS A 5 28.54 -18.54 -1.70
C LYS A 5 27.02 -18.79 -1.73
N ILE A 6 26.28 -17.87 -2.35
CA ILE A 6 24.82 -17.96 -2.49
C ILE A 6 24.49 -19.00 -3.56
N LYS A 7 23.53 -19.90 -3.29
CA LYS A 7 23.06 -20.90 -4.26
C LYS A 7 22.10 -20.24 -5.25
N ALA A 8 22.13 -20.70 -6.51
CA ALA A 8 21.19 -20.22 -7.52
C ALA A 8 19.76 -20.69 -7.20
N ILE A 9 18.79 -19.78 -7.32
CA ILE A 9 17.37 -20.08 -7.12
C ILE A 9 16.91 -21.04 -8.25
N PRO A 10 16.27 -22.18 -7.92
CA PRO A 10 15.73 -23.10 -8.91
C PRO A 10 14.64 -22.44 -9.77
N LYS A 11 14.47 -22.89 -11.02
CA LYS A 11 13.33 -22.49 -11.85
C LYS A 11 12.12 -23.38 -11.51
N PHE A 12 11.09 -22.79 -10.90
CA PHE A 12 9.83 -23.49 -10.61
C PHE A 12 8.86 -23.37 -11.79
N LYS A 13 8.00 -24.37 -11.95
CA LYS A 13 6.96 -24.36 -13.00
C LYS A 13 5.63 -23.81 -12.49
N SER A 14 5.41 -23.84 -11.17
CA SER A 14 4.20 -23.38 -10.49
C SER A 14 4.55 -22.69 -9.17
N GLU A 15 3.67 -21.77 -8.72
CA GLU A 15 3.78 -21.09 -7.44
C GLU A 15 3.66 -22.07 -6.24
N ASP A 16 2.86 -23.13 -6.39
CA ASP A 16 2.69 -24.14 -5.34
C ASP A 16 3.99 -24.91 -5.08
N GLU A 17 4.73 -25.26 -6.13
CA GLU A 17 6.04 -25.93 -6.03
C GLU A 17 7.08 -25.02 -5.35
N GLU A 18 7.02 -23.73 -5.64
CA GLU A 18 7.88 -22.72 -5.02
C GLU A 18 7.60 -22.61 -3.52
N ARG A 19 6.32 -22.54 -3.13
CA ARG A 19 5.89 -22.48 -1.72
C ARG A 19 6.35 -23.69 -0.93
N ASP A 20 6.16 -24.89 -1.48
CA ASP A 20 6.59 -26.15 -0.84
C ASP A 20 8.10 -26.26 -0.71
N PHE A 21 8.85 -25.68 -1.67
CA PHE A 21 10.30 -25.62 -1.63
C PHE A 21 10.79 -24.67 -0.53
N TRP A 22 10.28 -23.44 -0.49
CA TRP A 22 10.67 -22.44 0.53
C TRP A 22 10.23 -22.82 1.94
N ALA A 23 9.16 -23.60 2.10
CA ALA A 23 8.75 -24.12 3.41
C ALA A 23 9.75 -25.15 3.98
N LYS A 24 10.55 -25.80 3.13
CA LYS A 24 11.47 -26.88 3.52
C LYS A 24 12.94 -26.44 3.60
N VAL A 25 13.29 -25.33 2.94
CA VAL A 25 14.68 -24.93 2.70
C VAL A 25 15.01 -23.67 3.50
N ASP A 26 16.23 -23.61 4.07
CA ASP A 26 16.73 -22.40 4.72
C ASP A 26 17.01 -21.29 3.69
N SER A 27 16.23 -20.22 3.77
CA SER A 27 16.32 -19.05 2.89
C SER A 27 17.65 -18.29 3.05
N SER A 28 18.41 -18.53 4.12
CA SER A 28 19.73 -17.94 4.34
C SER A 28 20.82 -18.44 3.38
N GLU A 29 20.55 -19.51 2.62
CA GLU A 29 21.47 -20.07 1.62
C GLU A 29 21.26 -19.48 0.21
N TYR A 30 20.11 -18.84 -0.02
CA TYR A 30 19.67 -18.34 -1.33
C TYR A 30 19.58 -16.82 -1.40
N PHE A 31 19.44 -16.12 -0.26
CA PHE A 31 19.38 -14.66 -0.19
C PHE A 31 20.62 -14.08 0.49
N ASP A 32 21.17 -12.99 -0.07
CA ASP A 32 22.24 -12.21 0.58
C ASP A 32 21.65 -11.26 1.61
N TRP A 33 21.50 -11.74 2.84
CA TRP A 33 21.05 -10.91 3.97
C TRP A 33 22.07 -9.85 4.37
N ASN A 34 23.30 -9.91 3.86
CA ASN A 34 24.39 -9.02 4.23
C ASN A 34 24.44 -7.75 3.36
N ASN A 35 23.61 -7.68 2.31
CA ASN A 35 23.45 -6.49 1.48
C ASN A 35 21.95 -6.19 1.33
N PRO A 36 21.30 -5.62 2.36
CA PRO A 36 19.90 -5.23 2.27
C PRO A 36 19.75 -4.22 1.13
N VAL A 37 18.89 -4.55 0.16
CA VAL A 37 18.46 -3.57 -0.84
C VAL A 37 17.73 -2.47 -0.08
N GLU A 38 18.27 -1.26 -0.08
CA GLU A 38 17.55 -0.07 0.38
C GLU A 38 16.33 0.10 -0.53
N LEU A 39 15.18 -0.39 -0.08
CA LEU A 39 13.92 -0.23 -0.79
C LEU A 39 13.50 1.24 -0.68
N ASP A 40 13.87 2.04 -1.67
CA ASP A 40 13.37 3.39 -1.84
C ASP A 40 11.91 3.35 -2.32
N LEU A 41 11.00 3.17 -1.37
CA LEU A 41 9.56 3.22 -1.59
C LEU A 41 9.03 4.67 -1.74
N SER A 42 9.91 5.68 -1.75
CA SER A 42 9.51 7.10 -1.90
C SER A 42 8.81 7.37 -3.23
N LYS A 43 9.01 6.51 -4.24
CA LYS A 43 8.37 6.61 -5.56
C LYS A 43 7.05 5.84 -5.67
N LEU A 44 6.64 5.08 -4.66
CA LEU A 44 5.31 4.48 -4.64
C LEU A 44 4.26 5.57 -4.42
N LYS A 45 3.74 6.13 -5.52
CA LYS A 45 2.54 6.94 -5.45
C LYS A 45 1.37 6.03 -5.09
N PRO A 46 0.52 6.40 -4.12
CA PRO A 46 -0.75 5.72 -3.91
C PRO A 46 -1.49 5.67 -5.26
N THR A 47 -1.86 4.48 -5.71
CA THR A 47 -2.61 4.31 -6.95
C THR A 47 -3.96 4.99 -6.78
N THR A 48 -4.32 5.89 -7.70
CA THR A 48 -5.62 6.56 -7.70
C THR A 48 -6.55 5.87 -8.68
N GLU A 49 -7.70 5.41 -8.20
CA GLU A 49 -8.75 4.86 -9.05
C GLU A 49 -9.87 5.90 -9.23
N SER A 50 -10.31 6.07 -10.48
CA SER A 50 -11.44 6.92 -10.81
C SER A 50 -12.75 6.18 -10.58
N ILE A 51 -13.57 6.70 -9.66
CA ILE A 51 -14.89 6.13 -9.36
C ILE A 51 -16.01 7.12 -9.73
N SER A 52 -17.13 6.59 -10.20
CA SER A 52 -18.36 7.34 -10.39
C SER A 52 -19.24 7.22 -9.14
N LEU A 53 -19.45 8.32 -8.42
CA LEU A 53 -20.25 8.36 -7.20
C LEU A 53 -21.46 9.30 -7.36
N ARG A 54 -22.64 8.85 -6.92
CA ARG A 54 -23.83 9.72 -6.80
C ARG A 54 -23.93 10.26 -5.38
N LEU A 55 -24.05 11.58 -5.27
CA LEU A 55 -24.21 12.30 -4.01
C LEU A 55 -25.49 13.16 -4.05
N PRO A 56 -26.20 13.32 -2.93
CA PRO A 56 -27.26 14.31 -2.82
C PRO A 56 -26.75 15.72 -3.12
N SER A 57 -27.54 16.50 -3.85
CA SER A 57 -27.17 17.86 -4.28
C SER A 57 -26.87 18.78 -3.09
N TYR A 58 -27.68 18.69 -2.02
CA TYR A 58 -27.50 19.49 -0.81
C TYR A 58 -26.13 19.24 -0.14
N LEU A 59 -25.70 17.98 -0.08
CA LEU A 59 -24.44 17.59 0.55
C LEU A 59 -23.25 18.09 -0.26
N LEU A 60 -23.31 17.95 -1.59
CA LEU A 60 -22.29 18.50 -2.48
C LEU A 60 -22.18 20.02 -2.34
N GLY A 61 -23.31 20.72 -2.19
CA GLY A 61 -23.35 22.15 -1.90
C GLY A 61 -22.59 22.49 -0.62
N ARG A 62 -22.89 21.81 0.49
CA ARG A 62 -22.20 22.02 1.78
C ARG A 62 -20.70 21.74 1.70
N ILE A 63 -20.28 20.70 0.99
CA ILE A 63 -18.85 20.40 0.82
C ILE A 63 -18.15 21.52 0.05
N LYS A 64 -18.79 22.08 -0.98
CA LYS A 64 -18.23 23.22 -1.74
C LYS A 64 -18.11 24.48 -0.88
N GLU A 65 -19.12 24.79 -0.07
CA GLU A 65 -19.09 25.90 0.89
C GLU A 65 -17.91 25.75 1.86
N LEU A 66 -17.77 24.57 2.48
CA LEU A 66 -16.67 24.30 3.41
C LEU A 66 -15.29 24.33 2.74
N ALA A 67 -15.20 23.85 1.51
CA ALA A 67 -13.96 23.85 0.74
C ALA A 67 -13.51 25.28 0.42
N ASN A 68 -14.45 26.13 -0.01
CA ASN A 68 -14.18 27.54 -0.24
C ASN A 68 -13.74 28.27 1.04
N ALA A 69 -14.43 28.03 2.17
CA ALA A 69 -14.07 28.62 3.46
C ALA A 69 -12.67 28.20 3.96
N LYS A 70 -12.18 27.03 3.53
CA LYS A 70 -10.86 26.48 3.87
C LYS A 70 -9.80 26.75 2.80
N ASP A 71 -10.15 27.49 1.74
CA ASP A 71 -9.30 27.76 0.57
C ASP A 71 -8.69 26.49 -0.07
N VAL A 72 -9.51 25.45 -0.20
CA VAL A 72 -9.12 24.17 -0.82
C VAL A 72 -10.11 23.73 -1.89
N PRO A 73 -9.69 22.97 -2.92
CA PRO A 73 -10.62 22.36 -3.87
C PRO A 73 -11.55 21.37 -3.18
N TYR A 74 -12.84 21.37 -3.54
CA TYR A 74 -13.85 20.49 -2.91
C TYR A 74 -13.51 19.00 -3.06
N GLN A 75 -12.86 18.61 -4.15
CA GLN A 75 -12.40 17.23 -4.37
C GLN A 75 -11.26 16.85 -3.41
N SER A 76 -10.34 17.78 -3.14
CA SER A 76 -9.26 17.58 -2.16
C SER A 76 -9.83 17.47 -0.75
N LEU A 77 -10.76 18.37 -0.39
CA LEU A 77 -11.44 18.30 0.91
C LEU A 77 -12.19 16.98 1.10
N MET A 78 -12.89 16.52 0.05
CA MET A 78 -13.60 15.25 0.07
C MET A 78 -12.65 14.07 0.33
N LYS A 79 -11.47 14.05 -0.31
CA LYS A 79 -10.45 13.01 -0.07
C LYS A 79 -9.97 13.02 1.38
N ILE A 80 -9.69 14.20 1.93
CA ILE A 80 -9.23 14.35 3.33
C ILE A 80 -10.29 13.80 4.29
N TYR A 81 -11.54 14.24 4.15
CA TYR A 81 -12.62 13.79 5.04
C TYR A 81 -12.90 12.29 4.95
N LEU A 82 -12.86 11.72 3.74
CA LEU A 82 -13.02 10.27 3.57
C LEU A 82 -11.89 9.51 4.25
N ALA A 83 -10.63 9.93 4.04
CA ALA A 83 -9.46 9.29 4.67
C ALA A 83 -9.56 9.34 6.20
N GLU A 84 -9.84 10.50 6.78
CA GLU A 84 -10.00 10.67 8.23
C GLU A 84 -11.12 9.78 8.80
N ARG A 85 -12.27 9.69 8.10
CA ARG A 85 -13.39 8.87 8.57
C ARG A 85 -13.05 7.39 8.51
N VAL A 86 -12.42 6.93 7.43
CA VAL A 86 -11.98 5.53 7.28
C VAL A 86 -10.97 5.15 8.35
N GLU A 87 -9.97 6.00 8.59
CA GLU A 87 -8.94 5.75 9.61
C GLU A 87 -9.54 5.61 11.01
N LYS A 88 -10.51 6.47 11.36
CA LYS A 88 -11.24 6.39 12.63
C LYS A 88 -12.00 5.07 12.78
N GLU A 89 -12.67 4.62 11.71
CA GLU A 89 -13.42 3.36 11.71
C GLU A 89 -12.51 2.13 11.79
N LEU A 90 -11.36 2.15 11.13
CA LEU A 90 -10.36 1.08 11.23
C LEU A 90 -9.79 0.98 12.64
N LYS A 91 -9.42 2.12 13.23
CA LYS A 91 -8.92 2.20 14.62
C LYS A 91 -9.95 1.70 15.63
N ALA A 92 -11.23 2.04 15.44
CA ALA A 92 -12.31 1.62 16.32
C ALA A 92 -12.61 0.11 16.24
N LYS A 93 -12.31 -0.56 15.12
CA LYS A 93 -12.47 -2.01 14.95
C LYS A 93 -11.29 -2.84 15.46
N SER A 94 -10.11 -2.22 15.60
CA SER A 94 -8.89 -2.88 16.10
C SER A 94 -8.73 -2.81 17.63
N ALA A 95 -9.64 -2.12 18.32
CA ALA A 95 -9.69 -1.98 19.78
C ALA A 95 -10.83 -2.81 20.36
#